data_AF-A0A3M1LNP4-F1
#
_entry.id   AF-A0A3M1LNP4-F1
#
_cell.length_a   1.000
_cell.length_b   1.000
_cell.length_c   1.000
_cell.angle_alpha   90.00
_cell.angle_beta   90.00
_cell.angle_gamma   90.00
#
_symmetry.space_group_name_H-M   'P 1'
#
loop_
_entity.id
_entity.type
_entity.pdbx_description
1 polymer ?
#
loop_
_entity_poly.entity_id
_entity_poly.type
_entity_poly.pdbx_seq_one_letter_code
_entity_poly.pdbx_strand_id
1 'polypeptide(L)'
;MTRLLLYLSLILSFLTSTLLSLPLVQPAPSPTPPPAPIRLQAATFVPGRDETPALPAHLTITGYPEGQPGYYIVQFRGPVQPAWKAQVAALGVQFLAYIPDFAFKVRMTPAQARQVERLPTVSWVGLFHPAYKLSPSLIREGTRLYRVRVERGADTGLVTSALANLGVTVLSHQGDLLLIVSDAALLDSIAQVPDVAWIENF
;
A
#
# COMPACT_ATOMS: atom_id res chain seq x y z
N MET A 1 -66.29 39.75 -68.17
CA MET A 1 -66.31 41.10 -67.55
C MET A 1 -65.75 40.89 -66.14
N THR A 2 -64.58 41.36 -65.71
CA THR A 2 -63.73 42.49 -66.08
C THR A 2 -62.34 42.25 -65.44
N ARG A 3 -61.27 42.71 -66.09
CA ARG A 3 -59.86 42.74 -65.63
C ARG A 3 -59.70 43.52 -64.31
N LEU A 4 -58.61 43.29 -63.55
CA LEU A 4 -57.54 44.31 -63.31
C LEU A 4 -56.44 43.82 -62.32
N LEU A 5 -55.17 44.06 -62.72
CA LEU A 5 -53.91 43.92 -61.96
C LEU A 5 -53.78 44.96 -60.81
N LEU A 6 -52.92 44.69 -59.79
CA LEU A 6 -51.70 45.47 -59.40
C LEU A 6 -51.33 45.42 -57.89
N TYR A 7 -50.10 44.93 -57.62
CA TYR A 7 -49.01 45.43 -56.73
C TYR A 7 -49.16 45.58 -55.18
N LEU A 8 -48.19 45.01 -54.43
CA LEU A 8 -47.09 45.72 -53.71
C LEU A 8 -46.72 45.19 -52.28
N SER A 9 -45.42 45.00 -52.08
CA SER A 9 -44.59 45.04 -50.85
C SER A 9 -44.55 43.87 -49.84
N LEU A 10 -43.44 43.14 -50.00
CA LEU A 10 -42.56 42.52 -49.00
C LEU A 10 -42.30 43.41 -47.77
N ILE A 11 -42.31 42.84 -46.55
CA ILE A 11 -41.29 43.02 -45.49
C ILE A 11 -41.47 41.85 -44.50
N LEU A 12 -40.45 40.99 -44.42
CA LEU A 12 -40.33 39.92 -43.43
C LEU A 12 -39.36 40.39 -42.35
N SER A 13 -39.86 40.81 -41.19
CA SER A 13 -39.03 41.21 -40.06
C SER A 13 -38.57 39.97 -39.28
N PHE A 14 -37.33 39.53 -39.51
CA PHE A 14 -36.64 38.63 -38.60
C PHE A 14 -36.07 39.43 -37.43
N LEU A 15 -36.73 39.35 -36.28
CA LEU A 15 -36.23 39.89 -35.01
C LEU A 15 -35.28 38.86 -34.39
N THR A 16 -33.99 38.94 -34.69
CA THR A 16 -32.97 38.08 -34.06
C THR A 16 -32.57 38.67 -32.72
N SER A 17 -33.15 38.14 -31.64
CA SER A 17 -32.67 38.41 -30.28
C SER A 17 -31.32 37.73 -30.06
N THR A 18 -30.23 38.50 -30.06
CA THR A 18 -28.91 38.02 -29.64
C THR A 18 -28.90 37.87 -28.12
N LEU A 19 -29.01 36.63 -27.63
CA LEU A 19 -28.72 36.28 -26.24
C LEU A 19 -27.21 36.44 -25.99
N LEU A 20 -26.85 37.34 -25.08
CA LEU A 20 -25.47 37.54 -24.65
C LEU A 20 -25.08 36.35 -23.75
N SER A 21 -24.40 35.34 -24.31
CA SER A 21 -23.90 34.20 -23.55
C SER A 21 -22.71 34.64 -22.70
N LEU A 22 -22.91 34.82 -21.39
CA LEU A 22 -21.79 34.95 -20.45
C LEU A 22 -21.06 33.60 -20.37
N PRO A 23 -19.73 33.55 -20.57
CA PRO A 23 -19.01 32.30 -20.39
C PRO A 23 -19.09 31.93 -18.91
N LEU A 24 -19.69 30.77 -18.61
CA LEU A 24 -19.58 30.13 -17.30
C LEU A 24 -18.09 29.90 -17.03
N VAL A 25 -17.51 30.67 -16.10
CA VAL A 25 -16.21 30.37 -15.52
C VAL A 25 -16.37 29.01 -14.84
N GLN A 26 -15.88 27.96 -15.48
CA GLN A 26 -15.84 26.64 -14.86
C GLN A 26 -14.93 26.75 -13.62
N PRO A 27 -15.38 26.30 -12.43
CA PRO A 27 -14.47 26.19 -11.30
C PRO A 27 -13.30 25.31 -11.73
N ALA A 28 -12.08 25.81 -11.56
CA ALA A 28 -10.89 25.04 -11.83
C ALA A 28 -10.97 23.70 -11.09
N PRO A 29 -10.56 22.57 -11.72
CA PRO A 29 -10.49 21.31 -11.01
C PRO A 29 -9.69 21.51 -9.73
N SER A 30 -10.23 21.08 -8.59
CA SER A 30 -9.53 21.17 -7.31
C SER A 30 -8.15 20.51 -7.47
N PRO A 31 -7.06 21.15 -7.01
CA PRO A 31 -5.75 20.53 -7.07
C PRO A 31 -5.82 19.17 -6.37
N THR A 32 -5.43 18.11 -7.07
CA THR A 32 -5.34 16.77 -6.47
C THR A 32 -4.36 16.87 -5.31
N PRO A 33 -4.74 16.54 -4.07
CA PRO A 33 -3.81 16.60 -2.95
C PRO A 33 -2.61 15.70 -3.25
N PRO A 34 -1.39 16.11 -2.86
CA PRO A 34 -0.19 15.31 -3.13
C PRO A 34 -0.35 13.91 -2.49
N PRO A 35 0.18 12.85 -3.13
CA PRO A 35 0.10 11.50 -2.60
C PRO A 35 0.71 11.44 -1.20
N ALA A 36 0.00 10.82 -0.25
CA ALA A 36 0.45 10.70 1.13
C ALA A 36 1.63 9.71 1.24
N PRO A 37 2.68 10.03 2.01
CA PRO A 37 3.82 9.12 2.19
C PRO A 37 3.39 7.87 2.95
N ILE A 38 4.13 6.77 2.79
CA ILE A 38 4.06 5.60 3.64
C ILE A 38 5.26 5.67 4.61
N ARG A 39 4.98 5.60 5.91
CA ARG A 39 5.99 5.75 6.97
C ARG A 39 6.15 4.46 7.76
N LEU A 40 7.21 3.74 7.46
CA LEU A 40 7.67 2.59 8.24
C LEU A 40 8.76 3.07 9.19
N GLN A 41 9.06 2.29 10.24
CA GLN A 41 10.21 2.58 11.09
C GLN A 41 11.51 2.56 10.27
N ALA A 42 11.64 1.60 9.34
CA ALA A 42 12.83 1.40 8.52
C ALA A 42 12.93 2.30 7.28
N ALA A 43 11.81 2.88 6.81
CA ALA A 43 11.78 3.61 5.54
C ALA A 43 10.58 4.57 5.45
N THR A 44 10.74 5.65 4.69
CA THR A 44 9.63 6.50 4.25
C THR A 44 9.70 6.66 2.73
N PHE A 45 8.57 6.54 2.04
CA PHE A 45 8.50 6.71 0.59
C PHE A 45 7.11 7.19 0.16
N VAL A 46 7.00 7.78 -1.03
CA VAL A 46 5.73 8.27 -1.59
C VAL A 46 5.33 7.39 -2.77
N PRO A 47 4.24 6.60 -2.66
CA PRO A 47 3.79 5.77 -3.76
C PRO A 47 3.43 6.58 -5.02
N GLY A 48 3.81 6.08 -6.19
CA GLY A 48 3.47 6.68 -7.48
C GLY A 48 4.29 7.91 -7.89
N ARG A 49 5.23 8.37 -7.05
CA ARG A 49 6.39 9.13 -7.50
C ARG A 49 7.54 8.14 -7.66
N ASP A 50 8.47 8.38 -8.58
CA ASP A 50 9.65 7.51 -8.85
C ASP A 50 10.61 7.34 -7.65
N GLU A 51 10.18 7.72 -6.45
CA GLU A 51 10.85 7.56 -5.18
C GLU A 51 10.59 6.13 -4.64
N THR A 52 11.15 5.14 -5.33
CA THR A 52 11.29 3.80 -4.75
C THR A 52 12.28 3.91 -3.60
N PRO A 53 11.95 3.51 -2.36
CA PRO A 53 12.90 3.57 -1.27
C PRO A 53 14.16 2.78 -1.67
N ALA A 54 15.33 3.38 -1.47
CA ALA A 54 16.63 2.78 -1.82
C ALA A 54 16.93 1.59 -0.90
N LEU A 55 16.27 0.47 -1.17
CA LEU A 55 16.41 -0.77 -0.42
C LEU A 55 17.53 -1.62 -1.03
N PRO A 56 18.35 -2.29 -0.20
CA PRO A 56 19.32 -3.26 -0.71
C PRO A 56 18.63 -4.37 -1.51
N ALA A 57 19.19 -4.75 -2.66
CA ALA A 57 18.57 -5.72 -3.57
C ALA A 57 18.35 -7.10 -2.91
N HIS A 58 19.21 -7.51 -1.98
CA HIS A 58 19.04 -8.76 -1.22
C HIS A 58 17.96 -8.67 -0.13
N LEU A 59 17.41 -7.48 0.13
CA LEU A 59 16.31 -7.26 1.07
C LEU A 59 15.03 -6.81 0.38
N THR A 60 14.96 -6.93 -0.95
CA THR A 60 13.74 -6.79 -1.73
C THR A 60 13.28 -8.13 -2.28
N ILE A 61 12.00 -8.19 -2.65
CA ILE A 61 11.37 -9.36 -3.26
C ILE A 61 10.52 -8.87 -4.42
N THR A 62 10.36 -9.70 -5.44
CA THR A 62 9.57 -9.36 -6.64
C THR A 62 8.12 -9.82 -6.56
N GLY A 63 7.79 -10.69 -5.61
CA GLY A 63 6.44 -11.19 -5.38
C GLY A 63 6.43 -12.47 -4.55
N TYR A 64 5.24 -13.03 -4.40
CA TYR A 64 5.01 -14.35 -3.83
C TYR A 64 4.49 -15.29 -4.92
N PRO A 65 4.70 -16.62 -4.81
CA PRO A 65 4.09 -17.58 -5.74
C PRO A 65 2.56 -17.44 -5.77
N GLU A 66 1.95 -17.69 -6.92
CA GLU A 66 0.48 -17.67 -7.05
C GLU A 66 -0.16 -18.66 -6.07
N GLY A 67 -1.27 -18.23 -5.44
CA GLY A 67 -1.96 -19.00 -4.41
C GLY A 67 -1.28 -19.00 -3.03
N GLN A 68 -0.03 -18.57 -2.90
CA GLN A 68 0.64 -18.46 -1.60
C GLN A 68 0.40 -17.08 -0.99
N PRO A 69 -0.11 -16.98 0.25
CA PRO A 69 -0.28 -15.70 0.92
C PRO A 69 1.08 -15.14 1.35
N GLY A 70 1.27 -13.85 1.11
CA GLY A 70 2.43 -13.10 1.55
C GLY A 70 2.03 -11.76 2.17
N TYR A 71 3.04 -10.94 2.47
CA TYR A 71 2.87 -9.67 3.16
C TYR A 71 2.92 -8.49 2.19
N TYR A 72 1.92 -7.64 2.31
CA TYR A 72 1.71 -6.47 1.46
C TYR A 72 1.40 -5.25 2.31
N ILE A 73 1.51 -4.08 1.70
CA ILE A 73 1.03 -2.81 2.22
C ILE A 73 -0.13 -2.37 1.33
N VAL A 74 -1.24 -1.98 1.95
CA VAL A 74 -2.39 -1.37 1.27
C VAL A 74 -2.58 0.02 1.85
N GLN A 75 -2.52 1.04 0.99
CA GLN A 75 -2.80 2.42 1.35
C GLN A 75 -4.16 2.84 0.77
N PHE A 76 -5.02 3.40 1.61
CA PHE A 76 -6.30 3.98 1.19
C PHE A 76 -6.14 5.43 0.76
N ARG A 77 -7.07 5.95 -0.03
CA ARG A 77 -7.03 7.33 -0.56
C ARG A 77 -7.23 8.44 0.48
N GLY A 78 -7.55 8.10 1.72
CA GLY A 78 -7.84 9.07 2.77
C GLY A 78 -8.17 8.39 4.10
N PRO A 79 -8.68 9.15 5.09
CA PRO A 79 -9.09 8.63 6.39
C PRO A 79 -9.95 7.37 6.24
N VAL A 80 -9.47 6.27 6.81
CA VAL A 80 -10.00 4.94 6.49
C VAL A 80 -11.35 4.73 7.15
N GLN A 81 -12.38 4.53 6.32
CA GLN A 81 -13.73 4.25 6.78
C GLN A 81 -13.91 2.74 7.08
N PRO A 82 -14.75 2.36 8.05
CA PRO A 82 -15.05 0.97 8.34
C PRO A 82 -15.51 0.17 7.11
N ALA A 83 -16.33 0.78 6.25
CA ALA A 83 -16.83 0.16 5.02
C ALA A 83 -15.70 -0.18 4.02
N TRP A 84 -14.65 0.64 3.94
CA TRP A 84 -13.52 0.39 3.04
C TRP A 84 -12.68 -0.79 3.54
N LYS A 85 -12.47 -0.89 4.86
CA LYS A 85 -11.82 -2.06 5.46
C LYS A 85 -12.66 -3.32 5.26
N ALA A 86 -13.97 -3.24 5.43
CA ALA A 86 -14.87 -4.36 5.20
C ALA A 86 -14.85 -4.82 3.73
N GLN A 87 -14.80 -3.90 2.78
CA GLN A 87 -14.67 -4.20 1.34
C GLN A 87 -13.38 -4.97 1.03
N VAL A 88 -12.25 -4.56 1.60
CA VAL A 88 -10.97 -5.26 1.43
C VAL A 88 -10.99 -6.63 2.15
N ALA A 89 -11.52 -6.69 3.36
CA ALA A 89 -11.63 -7.94 4.12
C ALA A 89 -12.55 -8.98 3.44
N ALA A 90 -13.60 -8.54 2.75
CA ALA A 90 -14.50 -9.42 1.99
C ALA A 90 -13.82 -10.14 0.82
N LEU A 91 -12.65 -9.66 0.37
CA LEU A 91 -11.80 -10.36 -0.61
C LEU A 91 -10.91 -11.43 0.05
N GLY A 92 -11.05 -11.68 1.35
CA GLY A 92 -10.25 -12.63 2.11
C GLY A 92 -8.87 -12.09 2.52
N VAL A 93 -8.70 -10.77 2.56
CA VAL A 93 -7.46 -10.10 3.00
C VAL A 93 -7.44 -10.00 4.53
N GLN A 94 -6.33 -10.41 5.14
CA GLN A 94 -6.14 -10.32 6.59
C GLN A 94 -5.38 -9.05 6.95
N PHE A 95 -5.99 -8.15 7.73
CA PHE A 95 -5.32 -6.97 8.27
C PHE A 95 -4.42 -7.32 9.46
N LEU A 96 -3.19 -6.81 9.47
CA LEU A 96 -2.20 -7.14 10.50
C LEU A 96 -1.81 -5.95 11.37
N ALA A 97 -1.38 -4.85 10.77
CA ALA A 97 -0.92 -3.69 11.50
C ALA A 97 -1.26 -2.41 10.74
N TYR A 98 -1.57 -1.35 11.48
CA TYR A 98 -1.67 -0.02 10.91
C TYR A 98 -0.26 0.52 10.62
N ILE A 99 -0.11 1.16 9.46
CA ILE A 99 1.04 1.96 9.08
C ILE A 99 0.50 3.40 8.95
N PRO A 100 1.19 4.43 9.46
CA PRO A 100 0.76 5.81 9.33
C PRO A 100 0.36 6.19 7.90
N ASP A 101 -0.44 7.26 7.80
CA ASP A 101 -0.92 7.80 6.52
C ASP A 101 -1.82 6.82 5.74
N PHE A 102 -2.81 6.28 6.45
CA PHE A 102 -3.92 5.45 5.91
C PHE A 102 -3.47 4.14 5.29
N ALA A 103 -2.34 3.60 5.74
CA ALA A 103 -1.78 2.37 5.25
C ALA A 103 -1.97 1.21 6.26
N PHE A 104 -1.96 -0.01 5.76
CA PHE A 104 -2.00 -1.20 6.57
C PHE A 104 -1.05 -2.25 6.01
N LYS A 105 -0.33 -2.93 6.90
CA LYS A 105 0.27 -4.22 6.59
C LYS A 105 -0.84 -5.27 6.56
N VAL A 106 -0.88 -6.06 5.51
CA VAL A 106 -1.87 -7.11 5.29
C VAL A 106 -1.22 -8.42 4.85
N ARG A 107 -1.91 -9.54 5.08
CA ARG A 107 -1.58 -10.85 4.50
C ARG A 107 -2.62 -11.20 3.44
N MET A 108 -2.16 -11.49 2.23
CA MET A 108 -3.00 -11.85 1.09
C MET A 108 -2.20 -12.55 -0.01
N THR A 109 -2.87 -13.18 -0.96
CA THR A 109 -2.28 -13.79 -2.16
C THR A 109 -2.06 -12.74 -3.27
N PRO A 110 -1.22 -13.03 -4.28
CA PRO A 110 -1.06 -12.17 -5.45
C PRO A 110 -2.38 -11.87 -6.18
N ALA A 111 -3.30 -12.85 -6.26
CA ALA A 111 -4.61 -12.67 -6.88
C ALA A 111 -5.48 -11.66 -6.12
N GLN A 112 -5.51 -11.76 -4.79
CA GLN A 112 -6.21 -10.80 -3.93
C GLN A 112 -5.59 -9.41 -4.03
N ALA A 113 -4.25 -9.30 -4.07
CA ALA A 113 -3.57 -8.02 -4.23
C ALA A 113 -4.02 -7.27 -5.50
N ARG A 114 -4.11 -7.99 -6.63
CA ARG A 114 -4.64 -7.44 -7.90
C ARG A 114 -6.11 -7.02 -7.78
N GLN A 115 -6.92 -7.71 -6.99
CA GLN A 115 -8.33 -7.32 -6.78
C GLN A 115 -8.44 -6.06 -5.91
N VAL A 116 -7.66 -5.99 -4.82
CA VAL A 116 -7.60 -4.84 -3.91
C VAL A 116 -7.12 -3.58 -4.64
N GLU A 117 -6.10 -3.69 -5.47
CA GLU A 117 -5.53 -2.57 -6.24
C GLU A 117 -6.56 -1.89 -7.17
N ARG A 118 -7.58 -2.62 -7.62
CA ARG A 118 -8.65 -2.10 -8.48
C ARG A 118 -9.76 -1.38 -7.70
N LEU A 119 -9.74 -1.40 -6.37
CA LEU A 119 -10.78 -0.76 -5.57
C LEU A 119 -10.63 0.77 -5.64
N PRO A 120 -11.71 1.53 -5.87
CA PRO A 120 -11.64 3.00 -5.98
C PRO A 120 -11.25 3.69 -4.67
N THR A 121 -11.36 2.99 -3.54
CA THR A 121 -10.98 3.44 -2.20
C THR A 121 -9.49 3.24 -1.89
N VAL A 122 -8.80 2.42 -2.69
CA VAL A 122 -7.38 2.11 -2.57
C VAL A 122 -6.57 3.09 -3.42
N SER A 123 -5.49 3.59 -2.83
CA SER A 123 -4.52 4.47 -3.47
C SER A 123 -3.33 3.70 -4.01
N TRP A 124 -2.89 2.67 -3.28
CA TRP A 124 -1.69 1.91 -3.63
C TRP A 124 -1.68 0.53 -2.95
N VAL A 125 -1.08 -0.44 -3.64
CA VAL A 125 -0.75 -1.77 -3.13
C VAL A 125 0.69 -2.08 -3.48
N GLY A 126 1.46 -2.60 -2.52
CA GLY A 126 2.82 -3.06 -2.79
C GLY A 126 3.32 -4.10 -1.81
N LEU A 127 4.49 -4.66 -2.09
CA LEU A 127 5.09 -5.71 -1.27
C LEU A 127 5.64 -5.13 0.04
N PHE A 128 5.46 -5.87 1.13
CA PHE A 128 6.18 -5.61 2.37
C PHE A 128 7.53 -6.32 2.29
N HIS A 129 8.59 -5.57 1.94
CA HIS A 129 9.93 -6.12 1.73
C HIS A 129 10.61 -6.55 3.04
N PRO A 130 11.51 -7.57 2.99
CA PRO A 130 12.35 -7.95 4.13
C PRO A 130 13.08 -6.78 4.81
N ALA A 131 13.54 -5.80 4.03
CA ALA A 131 14.19 -4.59 4.56
C ALA A 131 13.37 -3.88 5.65
N TYR A 132 12.03 -3.91 5.53
CA TYR A 132 11.13 -3.24 6.45
C TYR A 132 10.95 -3.94 7.80
N LYS A 133 11.52 -5.14 7.97
CA LYS A 133 11.48 -5.92 9.22
C LYS A 133 12.62 -5.56 10.16
N LEU A 134 13.62 -4.82 9.70
CA LEU A 134 14.85 -4.54 10.42
C LEU A 134 14.76 -3.17 11.12
N SER A 135 14.94 -3.13 12.44
CA SER A 135 15.01 -1.86 13.15
C SER A 135 16.16 -0.98 12.65
N PRO A 136 15.95 0.33 12.43
CA PRO A 136 17.02 1.27 12.08
C PRO A 136 18.15 1.32 13.12
N SER A 137 17.85 0.98 14.37
CA SER A 137 18.82 1.02 15.48
C SER A 137 19.53 -0.30 15.71
N LEU A 138 19.38 -1.30 14.82
CA LEU A 138 20.04 -2.60 14.96
C LEU A 138 21.55 -2.45 15.09
N ILE A 139 22.11 -3.07 16.12
CA ILE A 139 23.55 -3.19 16.27
C ILE A 139 24.01 -4.35 15.40
N ARG A 140 24.84 -4.07 14.40
CA ARG A 140 25.29 -5.03 13.37
C ARG A 140 26.74 -5.48 13.57
N GLU A 141 27.08 -5.90 14.79
CA GLU A 141 28.43 -6.32 15.13
C GLU A 141 28.45 -7.53 16.06
N GLY A 142 29.16 -8.57 15.63
CA GLY A 142 29.41 -9.78 16.40
C GLY A 142 28.15 -10.59 16.73
N THR A 143 28.30 -11.52 17.67
CA THR A 143 27.19 -12.34 18.17
C THR A 143 26.50 -11.65 19.35
N ARG A 144 25.18 -11.48 19.28
CA ARG A 144 24.38 -10.76 20.27
C ARG A 144 22.99 -11.34 20.46
N LEU A 145 22.29 -10.82 21.46
CA LEU A 145 20.86 -11.05 21.67
C LEU A 145 20.03 -10.09 20.81
N TYR A 146 19.01 -10.64 20.14
CA TYR A 146 18.00 -9.88 19.41
C TYR A 146 16.60 -10.34 19.80
N ARG A 147 15.63 -9.42 19.68
CA ARG A 147 14.21 -9.75 19.73
C ARG A 147 13.69 -9.92 18.30
N VAL A 148 13.05 -11.05 18.04
CA VAL A 148 12.37 -11.33 16.77
C VAL A 148 10.89 -11.48 17.05
N ARG A 149 10.06 -10.67 16.41
CA ARG A 149 8.61 -10.79 16.46
C ARG A 149 8.12 -11.61 15.28
N VAL A 150 7.23 -12.56 15.55
CA VAL A 150 6.53 -13.37 14.57
C VAL A 150 5.20 -12.71 14.21
N GLU A 151 4.75 -12.93 12.98
CA GLU A 151 3.48 -12.39 12.49
C GLU A 151 2.28 -12.97 13.25
N ARG A 152 1.30 -12.11 13.51
CA ARG A 152 0.10 -12.53 14.26
C ARG A 152 -0.66 -13.62 13.50
N GLY A 153 -0.84 -14.77 14.16
CA GLY A 153 -1.53 -15.93 13.59
C GLY A 153 -0.65 -16.81 12.70
N ALA A 154 0.66 -16.53 12.62
CA ALA A 154 1.62 -17.46 12.05
C ALA A 154 2.02 -18.55 13.05
N ASP A 155 2.56 -19.65 12.52
CA ASP A 155 3.10 -20.74 13.32
C ASP A 155 4.51 -20.39 13.80
N THR A 156 4.65 -20.08 15.08
CA THR A 156 5.94 -19.72 15.69
C THR A 156 6.92 -20.88 15.69
N GLY A 157 6.46 -22.13 15.72
CA GLY A 157 7.31 -23.33 15.63
C GLY A 157 7.96 -23.48 14.26
N LEU A 158 7.24 -23.17 13.19
CA LEU A 158 7.82 -23.12 11.84
C LEU A 158 8.88 -22.01 11.73
N VAL A 159 8.63 -20.83 12.30
CA VAL A 159 9.63 -19.75 12.32
C VAL A 159 10.86 -20.15 13.14
N THR A 160 10.69 -20.70 14.34
CA THR A 160 11.80 -21.21 15.17
C THR A 160 12.62 -22.25 14.43
N SER A 161 11.97 -23.19 13.72
CA SER A 161 12.67 -24.21 12.91
C SER A 161 13.45 -23.58 11.75
N ALA A 162 12.87 -22.60 11.07
CA ALA A 162 13.55 -21.87 10.00
C ALA A 162 14.76 -21.08 10.51
N LEU A 163 14.65 -20.43 11.67
CA LEU A 163 15.77 -19.75 12.32
C LEU A 163 16.88 -20.73 12.71
N ALA A 164 16.53 -21.88 13.30
CA ALA A 164 17.49 -22.91 13.65
C ALA A 164 18.26 -23.43 12.42
N ASN A 165 17.59 -23.60 11.27
CA ASN A 165 18.22 -23.99 10.01
C ASN A 165 19.21 -22.95 9.46
N LEU A 166 19.10 -21.69 9.87
CA LEU A 166 20.08 -20.63 9.58
C LEU A 166 21.26 -20.61 10.56
N GLY A 167 21.27 -21.48 11.57
CA GLY A 167 22.26 -21.48 12.66
C GLY A 167 21.95 -20.48 13.78
N VAL A 168 20.74 -19.93 13.83
CA VAL A 168 20.30 -19.01 14.90
C VAL A 168 19.86 -19.82 16.11
N THR A 169 20.31 -19.44 17.30
CA THR A 169 19.90 -20.09 18.55
C THR A 169 18.71 -19.34 19.16
N VAL A 170 17.56 -19.99 19.29
CA VAL A 170 16.39 -19.42 19.99
C VAL A 170 16.48 -19.76 21.47
N LEU A 171 16.58 -18.74 22.33
CA LEU A 171 16.70 -18.91 23.79
C LEU A 171 15.35 -19.00 24.49
N SER A 172 14.39 -18.19 24.06
CA SER A 172 13.05 -18.19 24.64
C SER A 172 12.00 -17.74 23.65
N HIS A 173 10.76 -18.12 23.94
CA HIS A 173 9.58 -17.85 23.14
C HIS A 173 8.44 -17.48 24.09
N GLN A 174 7.86 -16.30 23.90
CA GLN A 174 6.72 -15.80 24.65
C GLN A 174 5.69 -15.20 23.69
N GLY A 175 4.59 -15.92 23.46
CA GLY A 175 3.56 -15.46 22.50
C GLY A 175 4.11 -15.40 21.08
N ASP A 176 4.20 -14.21 20.50
CA ASP A 176 4.78 -13.97 19.17
C ASP A 176 6.24 -13.45 19.24
N LEU A 177 6.82 -13.34 20.44
CA LEU A 177 8.15 -12.79 20.63
C LEU A 177 9.17 -13.89 20.90
N LEU A 178 10.23 -13.92 20.10
CA LEU A 178 11.38 -14.80 20.24
C LEU A 178 12.58 -13.98 20.73
N LEU A 179 13.29 -14.51 21.72
CA LEU A 179 14.62 -14.05 22.08
C LEU A 179 15.64 -14.98 21.44
N ILE A 180 16.53 -14.42 20.62
CA ILE A 180 17.53 -15.20 19.88
C ILE A 180 18.94 -14.73 20.20
N VAL A 181 19.90 -15.64 20.08
CA VAL A 181 21.33 -15.34 19.92
C VAL A 181 21.68 -15.58 18.47
N SER A 182 22.27 -14.58 17.82
CA SER A 182 22.70 -14.65 16.44
C SER A 182 23.94 -13.80 16.20
N ASP A 183 24.77 -14.22 15.25
CA ASP A 183 25.71 -13.30 14.62
C ASP A 183 24.97 -12.24 13.81
N ALA A 184 25.43 -10.99 13.89
CA ALA A 184 24.86 -9.86 13.16
C ALA A 184 24.84 -10.07 11.64
N ALA A 185 25.76 -10.86 11.09
CA ALA A 185 25.80 -11.20 9.66
C ALA A 185 24.55 -11.98 9.19
N LEU A 186 23.83 -12.64 10.10
CA LEU A 186 22.63 -13.40 9.78
C LEU A 186 21.35 -12.54 9.80
N LEU A 187 21.38 -11.30 10.29
CA LEU A 187 20.17 -10.45 10.44
C LEU A 187 19.38 -10.29 9.14
N ASP A 188 20.07 -10.14 8.01
CA ASP A 188 19.43 -9.99 6.71
C ASP A 188 18.78 -11.32 6.25
N SER A 189 19.39 -12.45 6.57
CA SER A 189 18.80 -13.79 6.32
C SER A 189 17.59 -14.04 7.21
N ILE A 190 17.65 -13.62 8.47
CA ILE A 190 16.52 -13.68 9.42
C ILE A 190 15.35 -12.83 8.90
N ALA A 191 15.61 -11.65 8.33
CA ALA A 191 14.57 -10.82 7.74
C ALA A 191 13.89 -11.49 6.52
N GLN A 192 14.58 -12.37 5.81
CA GLN A 192 13.99 -13.12 4.68
C GLN A 192 13.13 -14.31 5.13
N VAL A 193 13.23 -14.75 6.39
CA VAL A 193 12.40 -15.85 6.90
C VAL A 193 10.91 -15.48 6.80
N PRO A 194 10.06 -16.37 6.23
CA PRO A 194 8.63 -16.17 6.23
C PRO A 194 8.08 -15.94 7.63
N ASP A 195 7.04 -15.11 7.74
CA ASP A 195 6.34 -14.84 9.00
C ASP A 195 7.19 -14.18 10.12
N VAL A 196 8.45 -13.81 9.87
CA VAL A 196 9.16 -12.81 10.69
C VAL A 196 8.57 -11.42 10.43
N ALA A 197 8.07 -10.77 11.48
CA ALA A 197 7.41 -9.48 11.44
C ALA A 197 8.38 -8.31 11.67
N TRP A 198 9.29 -8.46 12.64
CA TRP A 198 10.20 -7.40 13.10
C TRP A 198 11.42 -7.96 13.83
N ILE A 199 12.56 -7.28 13.73
CA ILE A 199 13.84 -7.61 14.37
C ILE A 199 14.42 -6.35 15.01
N GLU A 200 14.75 -6.43 16.30
CA GLU A 200 15.33 -5.33 17.08
C GLU A 200 16.34 -5.81 18.13
N ASN A 201 17.07 -4.88 18.73
CA ASN A 201 18.00 -5.19 19.82
C ASN A 201 17.24 -5.70 21.07
N PHE A 202 17.89 -6.57 21.86
CA PHE A 202 17.42 -6.93 23.19
C PHE A 202 17.68 -5.83 24.23
#